data_AF-A0A0B1SSK8-F1
#
_entry.id   AF-A0A0B1SSK8-F1
#
_cell.length_a   1.000
_cell.length_b   1.000
_cell.length_c   1.000
_cell.angle_alpha   90.00
_cell.angle_beta   90.00
_cell.angle_gamma   90.00
#
_symmetry.space_group_name_H-M   'P 1'
#
loop_
_entity.id
_entity.type
_entity.pdbx_description
1 polymer ?
#
loop_
_entity_poly.entity_id
_entity_poly.type
_entity_poly.pdbx_seq_one_letter_code
_entity_poly.pdbx_strand_id
1 'polypeptide(L)'
;MPIHRIANITQENGGFLANKPAALRCEIKSAPSISISWRTAVTDEQIVQLQAETISMGAPCITSRGIIQLLLQWIEGKRKITSINLICLRGINMEEILCGINSANLQPLPVSPWKTIPQQGRYGDVYNSAIIRNVTGDVLAVVASERSCLLQAYHRRISPHPT
;
A
#
# COMPACT_ATOMS: atom_id res chain seq x y z
N MET A 1 17.97 -18.88 -8.02
CA MET A 1 17.17 -17.82 -8.67
C MET A 1 15.70 -18.14 -8.41
N PRO A 2 15.01 -17.50 -7.45
CA PRO A 2 13.59 -17.79 -7.23
C PRO A 2 12.77 -17.15 -8.36
N ILE A 3 11.92 -17.95 -9.00
CA ILE A 3 10.97 -17.51 -10.01
C ILE A 3 9.92 -16.64 -9.28
N HIS A 4 9.98 -15.33 -9.46
CA HIS A 4 8.92 -14.42 -8.98
C HIS A 4 7.64 -14.73 -9.75
N ARG A 5 6.72 -15.47 -9.12
CA ARG A 5 5.38 -15.75 -9.66
C ARG A 5 4.57 -14.45 -9.61
N ILE A 6 4.49 -13.75 -10.75
CA ILE A 6 3.61 -12.60 -10.92
C ILE A 6 2.22 -13.16 -11.24
N ALA A 7 1.25 -12.94 -10.35
CA ALA A 7 -0.14 -13.23 -10.67
C ALA A 7 -0.68 -12.11 -11.58
N ASN A 8 -0.54 -12.28 -12.90
CA ASN A 8 -1.21 -11.44 -13.88
C ASN A 8 -2.69 -11.84 -13.92
N ILE A 9 -3.55 -11.04 -13.29
CA ILE A 9 -4.99 -11.32 -13.23
C ILE A 9 -5.71 -10.30 -14.09
N THR A 10 -6.05 -10.70 -15.31
CA THR A 10 -7.04 -10.03 -16.14
C THR A 10 -8.43 -10.35 -15.60
N GLN A 11 -9.22 -9.32 -15.27
CA GLN A 11 -10.57 -9.50 -14.75
C GLN A 11 -11.57 -9.57 -15.91
N GLU A 12 -12.24 -10.71 -16.07
CA GLU A 12 -13.55 -10.75 -16.72
C GLU A 12 -14.62 -10.47 -15.66
N ASN A 13 -15.36 -9.37 -15.85
CA ASN A 13 -16.63 -9.00 -15.25
C ASN A 13 -16.93 -9.45 -13.79
N GLY A 14 -16.81 -8.51 -12.85
CA GLY A 14 -17.72 -8.44 -11.70
C GLY A 14 -17.32 -9.08 -10.36
N GLY A 15 -16.24 -9.85 -10.25
CA GLY A 15 -15.84 -10.39 -8.95
C GLY A 15 -14.37 -10.79 -8.84
N PHE A 16 -13.53 -9.89 -8.30
CA PHE A 16 -12.08 -10.12 -8.17
C PHE A 16 -11.74 -11.34 -7.30
N LEU A 17 -12.52 -11.57 -6.22
CA LEU A 17 -12.35 -12.72 -5.33
C LEU A 17 -13.61 -13.59 -5.19
N ALA A 18 -14.80 -13.03 -5.40
CA ALA A 18 -16.07 -13.68 -5.05
C ALA A 18 -16.47 -14.82 -5.99
N ASN A 19 -15.97 -14.86 -7.23
CA ASN A 19 -16.39 -15.82 -8.26
C ASN A 19 -15.30 -16.86 -8.62
N LYS A 20 -14.13 -16.82 -7.97
CA LYS A 20 -13.04 -17.78 -8.26
C LYS A 20 -13.13 -19.03 -7.35
N PRO A 21 -12.67 -20.21 -7.82
CA PRO A 21 -12.51 -21.39 -6.98
C PRO A 21 -11.62 -21.09 -5.77
N ALA A 22 -11.88 -21.73 -4.62
CA ALA A 22 -11.17 -21.48 -3.37
C ALA A 22 -9.64 -21.60 -3.51
N ALA A 23 -9.15 -22.56 -4.31
CA ALA A 23 -7.72 -22.74 -4.59
C ALA A 23 -7.09 -21.50 -5.25
N LEU A 24 -7.75 -20.94 -6.28
CA LEU A 24 -7.29 -19.71 -6.94
C LEU A 24 -7.39 -18.49 -6.02
N ARG A 25 -8.33 -18.45 -5.06
CA ARG A 25 -8.39 -17.37 -4.05
C ARG A 25 -7.19 -17.41 -3.11
N CYS A 26 -6.79 -18.60 -2.66
CA CYS A 26 -5.61 -18.77 -1.79
C CYS A 26 -4.33 -18.39 -2.52
N GLU A 27 -4.14 -18.83 -3.78
CA GLU A 27 -2.96 -18.49 -4.57
C GLU A 27 -2.80 -16.99 -4.82
N ILE A 28 -3.90 -16.26 -5.06
CA ILE A 28 -3.86 -14.80 -5.25
C ILE A 28 -3.58 -14.08 -3.93
N LYS A 29 -4.15 -14.55 -2.81
CA LYS A 29 -3.92 -13.95 -1.49
C LYS A 29 -2.47 -14.08 -1.03
N SER A 30 -1.79 -15.17 -1.39
CA SER A 30 -0.40 -15.44 -1.00
C SER A 30 0.63 -15.10 -2.09
N ALA A 31 0.20 -14.50 -3.20
CA ALA A 31 1.14 -14.13 -4.27
C ALA A 31 2.16 -13.11 -3.73
N PRO A 32 3.46 -13.24 -4.05
CA PRO A 32 4.47 -12.27 -3.59
C PRO A 32 4.27 -10.90 -4.25
N SER A 33 3.69 -10.88 -5.45
CA SER A 33 3.41 -9.67 -6.22
C SER A 33 2.09 -9.79 -6.99
N ILE A 34 1.30 -8.72 -6.95
CA ILE A 34 0.03 -8.57 -7.67
C ILE A 34 0.13 -7.31 -8.53
N SER A 35 -0.08 -7.46 -9.84
CA SER A 35 -0.16 -6.33 -10.76
C SER A 35 -1.41 -6.45 -11.61
N ILE A 36 -2.25 -5.41 -11.59
CA ILE A 36 -3.51 -5.37 -12.32
C ILE A 36 -3.57 -4.06 -13.09
N SER A 37 -3.51 -4.16 -14.42
CA SER A 37 -3.48 -3.00 -15.33
C SER A 37 -4.84 -2.29 -15.47
N TRP A 38 -5.92 -2.89 -14.96
CA TRP A 38 -7.28 -2.39 -15.10
C TRP A 38 -7.85 -1.87 -13.76
N ARG A 39 -8.97 -1.13 -13.83
CA ARG A 39 -9.72 -0.73 -12.64
C ARG A 39 -10.37 -1.95 -12.01
N THR A 40 -10.08 -2.15 -10.73
CA THR A 40 -10.59 -3.27 -9.94
C THR A 40 -11.71 -2.80 -9.02
N ALA A 41 -12.66 -3.68 -8.74
CA ALA A 41 -13.68 -3.47 -7.72
C ALA A 41 -13.20 -3.96 -6.33
N VAL A 42 -11.89 -3.90 -6.07
CA VAL A 42 -11.30 -4.30 -4.79
C VAL A 42 -11.73 -3.30 -3.71
N THR A 43 -12.37 -3.80 -2.66
CA THR A 43 -12.80 -3.00 -1.50
C THR A 43 -11.73 -2.93 -0.42
N ASP A 44 -11.91 -2.07 0.58
CA ASP A 44 -11.05 -1.95 1.75
C ASP A 44 -10.83 -3.30 2.46
N GLU A 45 -11.90 -4.07 2.67
CA GLU A 45 -11.81 -5.40 3.31
C GLU A 45 -11.03 -6.40 2.46
N GLN A 46 -11.10 -6.28 1.13
CA GLN A 46 -10.44 -7.19 0.20
C GLN A 46 -8.94 -6.90 0.06
N ILE A 47 -8.55 -5.62 -0.05
CA ILE A 47 -7.13 -5.24 -0.20
C ILE A 47 -6.30 -5.66 1.02
N VAL A 48 -6.89 -5.57 2.22
CA VAL A 48 -6.25 -5.98 3.47
C VAL A 48 -6.03 -7.49 3.54
N GLN A 49 -6.87 -8.28 2.86
CA GLN A 49 -6.71 -9.73 2.77
C GLN A 49 -5.65 -10.17 1.75
N LEU A 50 -5.26 -9.31 0.81
CA LEU A 50 -4.17 -9.62 -0.12
C LEU A 50 -2.86 -9.47 0.64
N GLN A 51 -2.12 -10.55 0.88
CA GLN A 51 -0.87 -10.53 1.66
C GLN A 51 0.38 -10.26 0.80
N ALA A 52 0.19 -9.87 -0.46
CA ALA A 52 1.28 -9.55 -1.37
C ALA A 52 2.14 -8.39 -0.85
N GLU A 53 3.46 -8.58 -0.92
CA GLU A 53 4.46 -7.58 -0.55
C GLU A 53 4.50 -6.45 -1.59
N THR A 54 4.24 -6.80 -2.86
CA THR A 54 4.11 -5.85 -3.96
C THR A 54 2.70 -5.85 -4.53
N ILE A 55 2.06 -4.69 -4.62
CA ILE A 55 0.74 -4.53 -5.23
C ILE A 55 0.76 -3.32 -6.16
N SER A 56 0.26 -3.46 -7.37
CA SER A 56 -0.08 -2.31 -8.22
C SER A 56 -1.43 -2.53 -8.89
N MET A 57 -2.36 -1.58 -8.73
CA MET A 57 -3.69 -1.66 -9.35
C MET A 57 -4.43 -0.33 -9.42
N GLY A 58 -5.37 -0.23 -10.36
CA GLY A 58 -6.42 0.77 -10.29
C GLY A 58 -7.48 0.37 -9.27
N ALA A 59 -7.69 1.17 -8.22
CA ALA A 59 -8.52 0.80 -7.08
C ALA A 59 -9.55 1.88 -6.68
N PRO A 60 -10.54 2.20 -7.55
CA PRO A 60 -11.53 3.24 -7.29
C PRO A 60 -12.44 2.99 -6.07
N CYS A 61 -12.47 1.78 -5.54
CA CYS A 61 -13.28 1.40 -4.38
C CYS A 61 -12.49 1.35 -3.07
N ILE A 62 -11.17 1.62 -3.10
CA ILE A 62 -10.37 1.74 -1.88
C ILE A 62 -10.47 3.18 -1.36
N THR A 63 -10.68 3.30 -0.06
CA THR A 63 -10.80 4.56 0.67
C THR A 63 -9.61 4.79 1.61
N SER A 64 -9.58 5.93 2.31
CA SER A 64 -8.63 6.19 3.39
C SER A 64 -8.62 5.07 4.43
N ARG A 65 -9.78 4.47 4.75
CA ARG A 65 -9.90 3.36 5.70
C ARG A 65 -9.09 2.13 5.27
N GLY A 66 -9.15 1.73 4.01
CA GLY A 66 -8.37 0.61 3.50
C GLY A 66 -6.86 0.88 3.58
N ILE A 67 -6.42 2.10 3.25
CA ILE A 67 -5.02 2.51 3.35
C ILE A 67 -4.55 2.50 4.81
N ILE A 68 -5.35 3.06 5.73
CA ILE A 68 -5.05 3.04 7.18
C ILE A 68 -4.88 1.60 7.66
N GLN A 69 -5.77 0.68 7.27
CA GLN A 69 -5.65 -0.73 7.67
C GLN A 69 -4.39 -1.40 7.13
N LEU A 70 -3.98 -1.12 5.89
CA LEU A 70 -2.70 -1.61 5.35
C LEU A 70 -1.50 -1.09 6.15
N LEU A 71 -1.51 0.20 6.47
CA LEU A 71 -0.46 0.85 7.24
C LEU A 71 -0.37 0.29 8.66
N LEU A 72 -1.50 0.12 9.35
CA LEU A 72 -1.54 -0.47 10.70
C LEU A 72 -1.01 -1.91 10.69
N GLN A 73 -1.41 -2.75 9.74
CA GLN A 73 -0.86 -4.10 9.64
C GLN A 73 0.66 -4.11 9.41
N TRP A 74 1.18 -3.17 8.63
CA TRP A 74 2.62 -3.04 8.41
C TRP A 74 3.35 -2.51 9.65
N ILE A 75 2.80 -1.48 10.31
CA ILE A 75 3.40 -0.90 11.53
C ILE A 75 3.48 -1.95 12.64
N GLU A 76 2.44 -2.77 12.81
CA GLU A 76 2.41 -3.86 13.78
C GLU A 76 3.26 -5.08 13.38
N GLY A 77 3.89 -5.07 12.20
CA GLY A 77 4.70 -6.18 11.69
C GLY A 77 3.88 -7.40 11.23
N LYS A 78 2.55 -7.29 11.16
CA LYS A 78 1.65 -8.35 10.68
C LYS A 78 1.68 -8.51 9.16
N ARG A 79 2.14 -7.50 8.44
CA ARG A 79 2.22 -7.46 6.99
C ARG A 79 3.60 -6.96 6.53
N LYS A 80 4.12 -7.59 5.48
CA LYS A 80 5.27 -7.07 4.72
C LYS A 80 4.79 -6.19 3.57
N ILE A 81 5.46 -5.05 3.38
CA ILE A 81 5.25 -4.17 2.24
C ILE A 81 6.62 -3.88 1.64
N THR A 82 6.79 -4.17 0.36
CA THR A 82 7.89 -3.66 -0.46
C THR A 82 7.41 -2.45 -1.25
N SER A 83 6.29 -2.59 -1.95
CA SER A 83 5.68 -1.49 -2.70
C SER A 83 4.18 -1.73 -2.93
N ILE A 84 3.33 -0.80 -2.51
CA ILE A 84 1.90 -0.80 -2.86
C ILE A 84 1.61 0.50 -3.60
N ASN A 85 1.23 0.39 -4.88
CA ASN A 85 0.90 1.50 -5.75
C ASN A 85 -0.58 1.42 -6.16
N LEU A 86 -1.42 2.23 -5.53
CA LEU A 86 -2.84 2.33 -5.80
C LEU A 86 -3.11 3.61 -6.61
N ILE A 87 -3.73 3.46 -7.76
CA ILE A 87 -4.11 4.58 -8.63
C ILE A 87 -5.62 4.61 -8.86
N CYS A 88 -6.13 5.72 -9.40
CA CYS A 88 -7.57 5.91 -9.65
C CYS A 88 -8.42 5.84 -8.36
N LEU A 89 -7.86 6.23 -7.21
CA LEU A 89 -8.60 6.38 -5.96
C LEU A 89 -9.67 7.46 -6.11
N ARG A 90 -10.71 7.39 -5.28
CA ARG A 90 -11.81 8.36 -5.27
C ARG A 90 -11.85 9.12 -3.96
N GLY A 91 -11.10 10.21 -3.91
CA GLY A 91 -11.21 11.20 -2.83
C GLY A 91 -10.70 10.68 -1.50
N ILE A 92 -9.48 10.16 -1.47
CA ILE A 92 -8.84 9.83 -0.19
C ILE A 92 -8.56 11.12 0.58
N ASN A 93 -8.98 11.15 1.84
CA ASN A 93 -8.69 12.21 2.78
C ASN A 93 -7.38 11.89 3.49
N MET A 94 -6.38 12.77 3.36
CA MET A 94 -5.07 12.52 3.93
C MET A 94 -5.04 12.80 5.42
N GLU A 95 -5.68 13.87 5.89
CA GLU A 95 -5.81 14.17 7.31
C GLU A 95 -6.41 12.97 8.07
N GLU A 96 -7.38 12.28 7.48
CA GLU A 96 -7.95 11.05 8.01
C GLU A 96 -6.91 9.93 8.11
N ILE A 97 -6.08 9.74 7.08
CA ILE A 97 -4.98 8.76 7.11
C ILE A 97 -4.01 9.08 8.24
N LEU A 98 -3.69 10.36 8.45
CA LEU A 98 -2.80 10.80 9.53
C LEU A 98 -3.39 10.53 10.90
N CYS A 99 -4.62 10.99 11.12
CA CYS A 99 -5.33 10.80 12.37
C CYS A 99 -5.48 9.32 12.69
N GLY A 100 -5.83 8.49 11.70
CA GLY A 100 -5.95 7.04 11.87
C GLY A 100 -4.66 6.36 12.35
N ILE A 101 -3.50 6.79 11.86
CA ILE A 101 -2.19 6.26 12.30
C ILE A 101 -1.85 6.74 13.71
N ASN A 102 -2.06 8.02 14.00
CA ASN A 102 -1.72 8.62 15.30
C ASN A 102 -2.64 8.12 16.43
N SER A 103 -3.93 7.92 16.16
CA SER A 103 -4.92 7.46 17.14
C SER A 103 -4.75 6.00 17.54
N ALA A 104 -3.99 5.21 16.79
CA ALA A 104 -3.81 3.78 17.06
C ALA A 104 -2.90 3.47 18.28
N ASN A 105 -2.46 4.47 19.07
CA ASN A 105 -1.64 4.31 20.28
C ASN A 105 -0.36 3.47 20.10
N LEU A 106 0.09 3.29 18.86
CA LEU A 106 1.45 2.92 18.57
C LEU A 106 2.29 4.04 19.18
N GLN A 107 3.17 3.71 20.14
CA GLN A 107 4.02 4.67 20.85
C GLN A 107 4.48 5.76 19.88
N PRO A 108 4.65 7.03 20.30
CA PRO A 108 5.07 8.10 19.41
C PRO A 108 6.40 7.70 18.78
N LEU A 109 6.30 7.00 17.66
CA LEU A 109 7.37 6.82 16.73
C LEU A 109 7.70 8.25 16.34
N PRO A 110 8.97 8.56 16.06
CA PRO A 110 9.28 9.79 15.36
C PRO A 110 8.68 9.65 13.96
N VAL A 111 7.36 9.80 13.85
CA VAL A 111 6.67 10.14 12.62
C VAL A 111 7.28 11.48 12.30
N SER A 112 8.27 11.45 11.42
CA SER A 112 8.94 12.67 11.01
C SER A 112 7.83 13.58 10.51
N PRO A 113 7.80 14.86 10.91
CA PRO A 113 6.72 15.75 10.52
C PRO A 113 6.55 15.65 9.01
N TRP A 114 5.33 15.32 8.58
CA TRP A 114 5.00 15.20 7.17
C TRP A 114 5.48 16.46 6.50
N LYS A 115 6.36 16.31 5.51
CA LYS A 115 6.72 17.44 4.67
C LYS A 115 5.68 17.41 3.56
N THR A 116 4.69 18.30 3.65
CA THR A 116 3.95 18.73 2.47
C THR A 116 5.00 19.36 1.57
N ILE A 117 5.54 18.56 0.66
CA ILE A 117 6.30 19.06 -0.46
C ILE A 117 5.20 19.21 -1.52
N PRO A 118 4.66 20.43 -1.74
CA PRO A 118 3.79 20.65 -2.87
C PRO A 118 4.61 20.40 -4.13
N GLN A 119 4.63 19.16 -4.59
CA GLN A 119 5.10 18.83 -5.92
C GLN A 119 3.92 19.11 -6.82
N GLN A 120 3.98 20.20 -7.60
CA GLN A 120 3.07 20.35 -8.73
C GLN A 120 3.38 19.25 -9.73
N GLY A 121 2.59 18.17 -9.70
CA GLY A 121 2.57 17.21 -10.78
C GLY A 121 2.13 17.91 -12.08
N ARG A 122 2.42 17.30 -13.24
CA ARG A 122 2.01 17.82 -14.57
C ARG A 122 0.50 18.06 -14.73
N TYR A 123 -0.32 17.60 -13.77
CA TYR A 123 -1.78 17.71 -13.75
C TYR A 123 -2.34 18.56 -12.59
N GLY A 124 -1.49 19.24 -11.81
CA GLY A 124 -1.94 20.09 -10.69
C GLY A 124 -2.33 19.33 -9.42
N ASP A 125 -2.14 18.00 -9.37
CA ASP A 125 -2.37 17.21 -8.17
C ASP A 125 -1.35 17.60 -7.09
N VAL A 126 -1.86 17.87 -5.87
CA VAL A 126 -1.04 18.10 -4.69
C VAL A 126 -0.72 16.75 -4.04
N TYR A 127 0.57 16.48 -3.87
CA TYR A 127 1.04 15.30 -3.17
C TYR A 127 1.43 15.65 -1.73
N ASN A 128 1.05 14.79 -0.79
CA ASN A 128 1.65 14.79 0.54
C ASN A 128 2.51 13.54 0.71
N SER A 129 3.52 13.67 1.56
CA SER A 129 4.45 12.58 1.81
C SER A 129 4.89 12.50 3.27
N ALA A 130 5.15 11.29 3.72
CA ALA A 130 5.81 11.03 4.98
C ALA A 130 6.64 9.78 4.98
N ILE A 131 7.38 9.68 6.07
CA ILE A 131 8.17 8.54 6.44
C ILE A 131 7.62 8.03 7.77
N ILE A 132 7.16 6.79 7.76
CA ILE A 132 6.73 6.07 8.96
C ILE A 132 7.71 4.94 9.26
N ARG A 133 7.73 4.51 10.52
CA ARG A 133 8.51 3.36 10.98
C ARG A 133 7.55 2.31 11.52
N ASN A 134 7.92 1.04 11.42
CA ASN A 134 7.18 -0.03 12.09
C ASN A 134 7.87 -0.42 13.41
N VAL A 135 7.29 -1.40 14.12
CA VAL A 135 7.84 -1.95 15.37
C VAL A 135 9.23 -2.59 15.23
N THR A 136 9.64 -2.99 14.02
CA THR A 136 10.97 -3.55 13.75
C THR A 136 12.01 -2.48 13.40
N GLY A 137 11.59 -1.21 13.29
CA GLY A 137 12.45 -0.08 12.93
C GLY A 137 12.64 0.11 11.42
N ASP A 138 12.00 -0.73 10.59
CA ASP A 138 11.94 -0.57 9.14
C ASP A 138 11.21 0.72 8.77
N VAL A 139 11.51 1.25 7.58
CA VAL A 139 11.04 2.54 7.13
C VAL A 139 10.14 2.38 5.91
N LEU A 140 8.97 3.02 5.94
CA LEU A 140 8.05 3.09 4.81
C LEU A 140 7.81 4.55 4.46
N ALA A 141 8.02 4.90 3.19
CA ALA A 141 7.53 6.15 2.65
C ALA A 141 6.08 6.00 2.18
N VAL A 142 5.27 6.97 2.55
CA VAL A 142 3.88 7.13 2.12
C VAL A 142 3.84 8.37 1.26
N VAL A 143 3.39 8.25 0.02
CA VAL A 143 3.16 9.37 -0.88
C VAL A 143 1.72 9.26 -1.38
N ALA A 144 0.90 10.26 -1.16
CA ALA A 144 -0.49 10.22 -1.56
C ALA A 144 -0.92 11.52 -2.23
N SER A 145 -1.95 11.43 -3.06
CA SER A 145 -2.75 12.52 -3.64
C SER A 145 -4.22 12.14 -3.51
N GLU A 146 -5.16 13.00 -3.90
CA GLU A 146 -6.59 12.64 -3.90
C GLU A 146 -6.92 11.39 -4.75
N ARG A 147 -6.03 11.02 -5.69
CA ARG A 147 -6.27 9.99 -6.72
C ARG A 147 -5.26 8.84 -6.70
N SER A 148 -4.23 8.91 -5.87
CA SER A 148 -3.18 7.89 -5.80
C SER A 148 -2.57 7.76 -4.41
N CYS A 149 -2.09 6.57 -4.10
CA CYS A 149 -1.33 6.29 -2.89
C CYS A 149 -0.22 5.29 -3.20
N LEU A 150 1.01 5.67 -2.89
CA LEU A 150 2.21 4.86 -2.97
C LEU A 150 2.75 4.62 -1.56
N LEU A 151 2.87 3.35 -1.18
CA LEU A 151 3.57 2.89 0.00
C LEU A 151 4.84 2.21 -0.46
N GLN A 152 6.02 2.65 -0.02
CA GLN A 152 7.28 2.08 -0.46
C GLN A 152 8.26 1.90 0.69
N ALA A 153 8.73 0.66 0.89
CA ALA A 153 9.70 0.37 1.92
C ALA A 153 11.11 0.78 1.49
N TYR A 154 11.82 1.44 2.39
CA TYR A 154 13.23 1.72 2.25
C TYR A 154 14.03 0.60 2.90
N HIS A 155 14.53 -0.32 2.09
CA HIS A 155 15.61 -1.19 2.55
C HIS A 155 16.89 -0.36 2.58
N ARG A 156 17.32 0.09 3.77
CA ARG A 156 18.71 0.50 3.95
C ARG A 156 19.59 -0.70 3.60
N ARG A 157 20.15 -0.73 2.40
CA ARG A 157 21.42 -1.42 2.19
C ARG A 157 22.47 -0.60 2.94
N ILE A 158 22.65 -0.87 4.23
CA ILE A 158 23.90 -0.49 4.88
C ILE A 158 24.93 -1.42 4.24
N SER A 159 25.58 -0.94 3.17
CA SER A 159 26.80 -1.58 2.71
C SER A 159 27.78 -1.49 3.88
N PRO A 160 28.34 -2.61 4.38
CA PRO A 160 29.49 -2.50 5.24
C PRO A 160 30.56 -1.77 4.45
N HIS A 161 31.03 -0.64 4.98
CA HIS A 161 32.24 -0.01 4.49
C HIS A 161 33.36 -1.04 4.67
N PRO A 162 34.13 -1.39 3.63
CA PRO A 162 35.37 -2.09 3.85
C PRO A 162 36.31 -1.12 4.59
N THR A 163 36.65 -1.48 5.83
CA THR A 163 37.74 -0.89 6.61
C THR A 163 39.07 -1.13 5.93
#